data_AF-A0A0L0FWM5-F1
#
_entry.id   AF-A0A0L0FWM5-F1
#
_cell.length_a   1.000
_cell.length_b   1.000
_cell.length_c   1.000
_cell.angle_alpha   90.00
_cell.angle_beta   90.00
_cell.angle_gamma   90.00
#
_symmetry.space_group_name_H-M   'P 1'
#
loop_
_entity.id
_entity.type
_entity.pdbx_description
1 polymer ?
#
loop_
_entity_poly.entity_id
_entity_poly.type
_entity_poly.pdbx_seq_one_letter_code
_entity_poly.pdbx_strand_id
1 'polypeptide(L)'
;MYLTIVFSPTDAHANVLVLDTRDETIHRYEPHGYEMDVPMYDQTELDVRLEEWTRARLPWWRYELIDTTCPRVGPQACDGDDVGFCSAWVLLFVHLRLMFPDLGIRDVSEKLDSLHHRVLGRTIVEYARYMMDFMIEYHMYMQTNTRVKVLRGGGAVYTVVGRRGGTATLRGDDGRETKRRVEDMQYVDMPAEFERYGIHAMFPGRFDPDLDLDLDLDLDLALASPPEPPRKRRRRAAKTASQAPEGCQIKFRFSDQ
;
A
#
# COMPACT_ATOMS: atom_id res chain seq x y z
N MET A 1 15.14 5.87 2.72
CA MET A 1 13.75 5.98 2.22
C MET A 1 12.83 6.24 3.39
N TYR A 2 12.04 7.32 3.35
CA TYR A 2 10.98 7.57 4.33
C TYR A 2 9.64 7.41 3.62
N LEU A 3 8.80 6.51 4.11
CA LEU A 3 7.49 6.28 3.55
C LEU A 3 6.43 6.97 4.41
N THR A 4 5.63 7.84 3.78
CA THR A 4 4.44 8.43 4.40
C THR A 4 3.21 7.97 3.63
N ILE A 5 2.34 7.19 4.28
CA ILE A 5 1.07 6.73 3.69
C ILE A 5 -0.07 7.60 4.23
N VAL A 6 -0.88 8.18 3.35
CA VAL A 6 -2.03 9.01 3.69
C VAL A 6 -3.30 8.35 3.16
N PHE A 7 -4.28 8.09 4.04
CA PHE A 7 -5.56 7.47 3.67
C PHE A 7 -6.71 8.49 3.70
N SER A 8 -7.62 8.42 2.72
CA SER A 8 -8.86 9.20 2.67
C SER A 8 -10.07 8.32 3.04
N PRO A 9 -11.07 8.81 3.79
CA PRO A 9 -12.14 7.99 4.37
C PRO A 9 -13.40 7.75 3.51
N THR A 10 -13.50 8.21 2.26
CA THR A 10 -14.72 8.10 1.43
C THR A 10 -14.47 7.41 0.10
N ASP A 11 -15.25 6.35 -0.25
CA ASP A 11 -15.20 5.54 -1.49
C ASP A 11 -13.86 5.66 -2.24
N ALA A 12 -12.82 5.28 -1.50
CA ALA A 12 -11.49 5.78 -1.72
C ALA A 12 -10.74 4.82 -2.61
N HIS A 13 -10.47 5.30 -3.82
CA HIS A 13 -9.34 4.79 -4.56
C HIS A 13 -8.05 5.07 -3.80
N ALA A 14 -7.10 4.13 -3.83
CA ALA A 14 -5.86 4.22 -3.07
C ALA A 14 -4.67 4.48 -4.00
N ASN A 15 -3.90 5.51 -3.67
CA ASN A 15 -2.62 5.85 -4.27
C ASN A 15 -1.57 6.00 -3.18
N VAL A 16 -0.29 6.00 -3.56
CA VAL A 16 0.80 6.34 -2.64
C VAL A 16 1.73 7.38 -3.24
N LEU A 17 2.20 8.29 -2.38
CA LEU A 17 3.33 9.16 -2.65
C LEU A 17 4.57 8.57 -1.99
N VAL A 18 5.60 8.34 -2.78
CA VAL A 18 6.90 7.86 -2.31
C VAL A 18 7.87 9.03 -2.32
N LEU A 19 8.45 9.32 -1.15
CA LEU A 19 9.49 10.33 -0.99
C LEU A 19 10.84 9.61 -0.91
N ASP A 20 11.58 9.57 -2.02
CA ASP A 20 12.91 8.99 -2.04
C ASP A 20 13.94 10.04 -1.61
N THR A 21 14.44 9.89 -0.39
CA THR A 21 15.44 10.79 0.19
C THR A 21 16.84 10.62 -0.39
N ARG A 22 17.10 9.56 -1.18
CA ARG A 22 18.42 9.38 -1.81
C ARG A 22 18.58 10.32 -3.01
N ASP A 23 17.53 10.40 -3.81
CA ASP A 23 17.50 11.20 -5.05
C ASP A 23 16.73 12.52 -4.89
N GLU A 24 16.17 12.77 -3.69
CA GLU A 24 15.34 13.94 -3.37
C GLU A 24 14.14 14.06 -4.33
N THR A 25 13.51 12.92 -4.63
CA THR A 25 12.39 12.81 -5.56
C THR A 25 11.09 12.44 -4.86
N ILE A 26 9.97 12.93 -5.40
CA ILE A 26 8.62 12.56 -5.00
C ILE A 26 7.96 11.87 -6.20
N HIS A 27 7.49 10.66 -6.00
CA HIS A 27 6.79 9.89 -7.03
C HIS A 27 5.36 9.57 -6.59
N ARG A 28 4.42 9.54 -7.52
CA ARG A 28 3.09 8.95 -7.32
C ARG A 28 3.05 7.54 -7.92
N TYR A 29 2.47 6.60 -7.20
CA TYR A 29 2.07 5.30 -7.72
C TYR A 29 0.53 5.19 -7.74
N GLU A 30 0.03 4.71 -8.87
CA GLU A 30 -1.37 4.54 -9.21
C GLU A 30 -1.60 3.12 -9.73
N PRO A 31 -2.28 2.24 -8.98
CA PRO A 31 -2.42 0.85 -9.36
C PRO A 31 -3.25 0.61 -10.63
N HIS A 32 -4.05 1.58 -11.10
CA HIS A 32 -4.70 1.50 -12.42
C HIS A 32 -3.83 2.01 -13.57
N GLY A 33 -2.67 2.64 -13.32
CA GLY A 33 -1.85 3.29 -14.35
C GLY A 33 -2.26 4.72 -14.68
N TYR A 34 -1.40 5.43 -15.42
CA TYR A 34 -1.53 6.89 -15.60
C TYR A 34 -2.64 7.31 -16.58
N GLU A 35 -3.02 6.44 -17.51
CA GLU A 35 -3.97 6.76 -18.59
C GLU A 35 -5.39 6.27 -18.29
N MET A 36 -5.58 5.57 -17.16
CA MET A 36 -6.88 5.08 -16.76
C MET A 36 -7.72 6.22 -16.18
N ASP A 37 -8.93 6.36 -16.72
CA ASP A 37 -9.95 7.26 -16.20
C ASP A 37 -10.44 6.73 -14.86
N VAL A 38 -9.93 7.30 -13.77
CA VAL A 38 -10.38 7.03 -12.41
C VAL A 38 -11.47 8.06 -12.11
N PRO A 39 -12.76 7.68 -12.01
CA PRO A 39 -13.84 8.67 -11.94
C PRO A 39 -13.82 9.55 -10.66
N MET A 40 -12.89 9.28 -9.74
CA MET A 40 -12.75 9.94 -8.44
C MET A 40 -11.94 11.24 -8.51
N TYR A 41 -11.01 11.38 -9.47
CA TYR A 41 -10.17 12.58 -9.64
C TYR A 41 -9.54 12.65 -11.03
N ASP A 42 -9.19 13.87 -11.45
CA ASP A 42 -8.37 14.09 -12.64
C ASP A 42 -6.89 13.85 -12.32
N GLN A 43 -6.28 12.87 -12.99
CA GLN A 43 -4.88 12.50 -12.79
C GLN A 43 -3.91 13.63 -13.14
N THR A 44 -4.20 14.38 -14.21
CA THR A 44 -3.34 15.48 -14.67
C THR A 44 -3.42 16.66 -13.70
N GLU A 45 -4.63 17.00 -13.25
CA GLU A 45 -4.83 18.05 -12.26
C GLU A 45 -4.14 17.71 -10.92
N LEU A 46 -4.22 16.45 -10.50
CA LEU A 46 -3.55 15.99 -9.28
C LEU A 46 -2.03 16.12 -9.38
N ASP A 47 -1.43 15.71 -10.50
CA ASP A 47 0.01 15.82 -10.73
C ASP A 47 0.49 17.27 -10.76
N VAL A 48 -0.23 18.16 -11.46
CA VAL A 48 0.08 19.60 -11.47
C VAL A 48 0.07 20.18 -10.05
N ARG A 49 -0.95 19.85 -9.24
CA ARG A 49 -1.03 20.31 -7.85
C ARG A 49 0.08 19.76 -6.97
N LEU A 50 0.47 18.49 -7.17
CA LEU A 50 1.57 17.88 -6.42
C LEU A 50 2.91 18.50 -6.81
N GLU A 51 3.13 18.80 -8.10
CA GLU A 51 4.32 19.49 -8.56
C GLU A 51 4.42 20.91 -7.98
N GLU A 52 3.33 21.69 -8.05
CA GLU A 52 3.25 23.04 -7.47
C GLU A 52 3.49 23.02 -5.96
N TRP A 53 2.87 22.06 -5.25
CA TRP A 53 3.07 21.87 -3.82
C TRP A 53 4.52 21.53 -3.50
N THR A 54 5.13 20.63 -4.27
CA THR A 54 6.53 20.21 -4.09
C THR A 54 7.46 21.40 -4.29
N ARG A 55 7.29 22.15 -5.38
CA ARG A 55 8.09 23.36 -5.66
C ARG A 55 7.97 24.41 -4.55
N ALA A 56 6.77 24.59 -4.00
CA ALA A 56 6.51 25.59 -2.96
C ALA A 56 7.03 25.19 -1.58
N ARG A 57 7.03 23.89 -1.24
CA ARG A 57 7.34 23.40 0.12
C ARG A 57 8.70 22.73 0.24
N LEU A 58 9.17 22.12 -0.84
CA LEU A 58 10.40 21.33 -0.93
C LEU A 58 11.16 21.76 -2.20
N PRO A 59 11.65 23.01 -2.27
CA PRO A 59 12.14 23.60 -3.51
C PRO A 59 13.41 22.94 -4.09
N TRP A 60 14.11 22.11 -3.30
CA TRP A 60 15.23 21.29 -3.77
C TRP A 60 14.82 19.87 -4.18
N TRP A 61 13.57 19.47 -3.94
CA TRP A 61 13.05 18.18 -4.37
C TRP A 61 12.43 18.28 -5.77
N ARG A 62 12.48 17.16 -6.50
CA ARG A 62 11.79 17.02 -7.79
C ARG A 62 10.53 16.17 -7.65
N TYR A 63 9.41 16.66 -8.17
CA TYR A 63 8.24 15.81 -8.39
C TYR A 63 8.36 15.13 -9.76
N GLU A 64 8.21 13.81 -9.81
CA GLU A 64 8.15 13.06 -11.05
C GLU A 64 6.69 12.78 -11.43
N LEU A 65 6.35 13.16 -12.66
CA LEU A 65 5.02 12.96 -13.22
C LEU A 65 4.70 11.47 -13.34
N ILE A 66 3.43 11.14 -13.14
CA ILE A 66 2.96 9.77 -13.09
C ILE A 66 3.22 8.98 -14.40
N ASP A 67 3.22 9.66 -15.54
CA ASP A 67 3.49 9.05 -16.85
C ASP A 67 4.95 8.59 -17.02
N THR A 68 5.84 9.08 -16.17
CA THR A 68 7.23 8.64 -16.09
C THR A 68 7.45 7.50 -15.10
N THR A 69 6.53 7.31 -14.14
CA THR A 69 6.69 6.37 -13.02
C THR A 69 5.78 5.15 -13.09
N CYS A 70 4.62 5.27 -13.75
CA CYS A 70 3.62 4.22 -13.86
C CYS A 70 3.41 3.79 -15.32
N PRO A 71 2.99 2.54 -15.57
CA PRO A 71 2.57 2.12 -16.89
C PRO A 71 1.24 2.79 -17.28
N ARG A 72 0.95 2.74 -18.58
CA ARG A 72 -0.28 3.29 -19.17
C ARG A 72 -1.55 2.69 -18.58
N VAL A 73 -1.53 1.37 -18.46
CA VAL A 73 -2.55 0.56 -17.78
C VAL A 73 -1.80 -0.18 -16.68
N GLY A 74 -2.23 0.02 -15.44
CA GLY A 74 -1.61 -0.55 -14.26
C GLY A 74 -2.08 -1.96 -13.95
N PRO A 75 -1.38 -2.66 -13.04
CA PRO A 75 -1.61 -4.07 -12.76
C PRO A 75 -3.04 -4.36 -12.27
N GLN A 76 -3.68 -3.43 -11.56
CA GLN A 76 -5.05 -3.61 -11.11
C GLN A 76 -6.05 -3.55 -12.28
N ALA A 77 -5.88 -2.61 -13.20
CA ALA A 77 -6.74 -2.49 -14.37
C ALA A 77 -6.64 -3.73 -15.28
N CYS A 78 -5.50 -4.44 -15.23
CA CYS A 78 -5.28 -5.70 -15.92
C CYS A 78 -5.94 -6.93 -15.25
N ASP A 79 -6.33 -6.85 -13.97
CA ASP A 79 -6.83 -7.99 -13.18
C ASP A 79 -8.27 -8.42 -13.56
N GLY A 80 -9.00 -7.62 -14.32
CA GLY A 80 -10.34 -7.96 -14.84
C GLY A 80 -11.46 -7.99 -13.80
N ASP A 81 -11.15 -8.29 -12.54
CA ASP A 81 -12.02 -8.18 -11.36
C ASP A 81 -11.68 -6.92 -10.56
N ASP A 82 -11.81 -5.77 -11.24
CA ASP A 82 -11.33 -4.42 -10.89
C ASP A 82 -11.99 -3.76 -9.65
N VAL A 83 -12.37 -4.52 -8.62
CA VAL A 83 -13.11 -3.98 -7.48
C VAL A 83 -12.48 -4.37 -6.13
N GLY A 84 -11.95 -3.36 -5.45
CA GLY A 84 -11.66 -3.40 -4.01
C GLY A 84 -10.22 -3.71 -3.58
N PHE A 85 -9.29 -3.94 -4.51
CA PHE A 85 -7.90 -4.28 -4.20
C PHE A 85 -6.89 -3.13 -4.33
N CYS A 86 -7.30 -1.90 -4.66
CA CYS A 86 -6.37 -0.76 -4.82
C CYS A 86 -5.46 -0.55 -3.60
N SER A 87 -6.01 -0.64 -2.39
CA SER A 87 -5.21 -0.55 -1.16
C SER A 87 -4.18 -1.68 -1.04
N ALA A 88 -4.55 -2.90 -1.44
CA ALA A 88 -3.63 -4.03 -1.44
C ALA A 88 -2.51 -3.82 -2.48
N TRP A 89 -2.83 -3.27 -3.65
CA TRP A 89 -1.85 -3.02 -4.71
C TRP A 89 -0.83 -1.96 -4.30
N VAL A 90 -1.31 -0.87 -3.70
CA VAL A 90 -0.46 0.17 -3.14
C VAL A 90 0.45 -0.38 -2.03
N LEU A 91 -0.08 -1.19 -1.12
CA LEU A 91 0.70 -1.80 -0.05
C LEU A 91 1.74 -2.78 -0.60
N LEU A 92 1.38 -3.61 -1.59
CA LEU A 92 2.32 -4.52 -2.27
C LEU A 92 3.45 -3.73 -2.93
N PHE A 93 3.12 -2.69 -3.69
CA PHE A 93 4.12 -1.81 -4.32
C PHE A 93 5.08 -1.20 -3.29
N VAL A 94 4.53 -0.66 -2.20
CA VAL A 94 5.32 -0.14 -1.07
C VAL A 94 6.26 -1.19 -0.49
N HIS A 95 5.76 -2.41 -0.27
CA HIS A 95 6.54 -3.50 0.30
C HIS A 95 7.72 -3.86 -0.63
N LEU A 96 7.47 -3.96 -1.94
CA LEU A 96 8.51 -4.21 -2.93
C LEU A 96 9.58 -3.10 -2.93
N ARG A 97 9.19 -1.82 -2.87
CA ARG A 97 10.14 -0.69 -2.80
C ARG A 97 10.98 -0.70 -1.52
N LEU A 98 10.44 -1.18 -0.40
CA LEU A 98 11.17 -1.29 0.87
C LEU A 98 12.21 -2.41 0.83
N MET A 99 11.88 -3.53 0.20
CA MET A 99 12.78 -4.68 0.09
C MET A 99 13.85 -4.52 -0.98
N PHE A 100 13.49 -3.88 -2.09
CA PHE A 100 14.35 -3.68 -3.25
C PHE A 100 14.54 -2.17 -3.45
N PRO A 101 15.25 -1.50 -2.54
CA PRO A 101 15.40 -0.05 -2.59
C PRO A 101 16.09 0.41 -3.88
N ASP A 102 16.95 -0.41 -4.48
CA ASP A 102 17.71 -0.06 -5.68
C ASP A 102 16.90 -0.14 -6.98
N LEU A 103 15.71 -0.74 -6.96
CA LEU A 103 14.81 -0.72 -8.10
C LEU A 103 14.07 0.61 -8.17
N GLY A 104 14.03 1.22 -9.35
CA GLY A 104 13.18 2.37 -9.61
C GLY A 104 11.69 2.03 -9.47
N ILE A 105 10.86 3.05 -9.27
CA ILE A 105 9.39 2.89 -9.27
C ILE A 105 8.89 2.26 -10.57
N ARG A 106 9.51 2.66 -11.69
CA ARG A 106 9.20 2.14 -13.02
C ARG A 106 9.55 0.67 -13.14
N ASP A 107 10.72 0.25 -12.65
CA ASP A 107 11.17 -1.15 -12.70
C ASP A 107 10.20 -2.08 -11.95
N VAL A 108 9.75 -1.66 -10.75
CA VAL A 108 8.74 -2.42 -9.99
C VAL A 108 7.43 -2.50 -10.76
N SER A 109 7.00 -1.40 -11.37
CA SER A 109 5.72 -1.34 -12.08
C SER A 109 5.75 -2.13 -13.39
N GLU A 110 6.84 -2.05 -14.17
CA GLU A 110 7.08 -2.85 -15.38
C GLU A 110 7.19 -4.34 -15.03
N LYS A 111 7.82 -4.69 -13.90
CA LYS A 111 7.87 -6.08 -13.45
C LYS A 111 6.48 -6.62 -13.14
N LEU A 112 5.63 -5.86 -12.43
CA LEU A 112 4.25 -6.25 -12.18
C LEU A 112 3.45 -6.35 -13.49
N ASP A 113 3.58 -5.37 -14.39
CA ASP A 113 2.87 -5.37 -15.68
C ASP A 113 3.27 -6.54 -16.60
N SER A 114 4.51 -7.04 -16.46
CA SER A 114 4.99 -8.21 -17.22
C SER A 114 4.32 -9.54 -16.83
N LEU A 115 3.64 -9.60 -15.68
CA LEU A 115 3.01 -10.82 -15.18
C LEU A 115 1.67 -11.08 -15.88
N HIS A 116 1.37 -12.35 -16.14
CA HIS A 116 0.07 -12.74 -16.67
C HIS A 116 -1.08 -12.38 -15.70
N HIS A 117 -2.20 -11.83 -16.18
CA HIS A 117 -3.31 -11.36 -15.33
C HIS A 117 -3.77 -12.36 -14.25
N ARG A 118 -3.83 -13.66 -14.55
CA ARG A 118 -4.19 -14.69 -13.54
C ARG A 118 -3.19 -14.80 -12.38
N VAL A 119 -1.91 -14.54 -12.66
CA VAL A 119 -0.88 -14.45 -11.64
C VAL A 119 -1.12 -13.21 -10.80
N LEU A 120 -1.33 -12.05 -11.44
CA LEU A 120 -1.60 -10.79 -10.74
C LEU A 120 -2.77 -10.93 -9.76
N GLY A 121 -3.91 -11.45 -10.23
CA GLY A 121 -5.09 -11.68 -9.40
C GLY A 121 -4.85 -12.63 -8.24
N ARG A 122 -4.09 -13.72 -8.45
CA ARG A 122 -3.72 -14.61 -7.34
C ARG A 122 -2.80 -13.92 -6.33
N THR A 123 -1.75 -13.28 -6.83
CA THR A 123 -0.75 -12.58 -6.01
C THR A 123 -1.41 -11.53 -5.13
N ILE A 124 -2.34 -10.73 -5.68
CA ILE A 124 -2.98 -9.66 -4.90
C ILE A 124 -3.96 -10.20 -3.86
N VAL A 125 -4.70 -11.26 -4.17
CA VAL A 125 -5.59 -11.93 -3.19
C VAL A 125 -4.79 -12.56 -2.07
N GLU A 126 -3.69 -13.25 -2.40
CA GLU A 126 -2.78 -13.82 -1.41
C GLU A 126 -2.16 -12.72 -0.54
N TYR A 127 -1.77 -11.60 -1.14
CA TYR A 127 -1.21 -10.44 -0.43
C TYR A 127 -2.21 -9.79 0.51
N ALA A 128 -3.44 -9.56 0.06
CA ALA A 128 -4.51 -9.01 0.88
C ALA A 128 -4.81 -9.91 2.09
N ARG A 129 -4.86 -11.24 1.88
CA ARG A 129 -5.02 -12.21 2.96
C ARG A 129 -3.85 -12.15 3.95
N TYR A 130 -2.63 -12.16 3.43
CA TYR A 130 -1.42 -12.07 4.25
C TYR A 130 -1.42 -10.80 5.13
N MET A 131 -1.76 -9.64 4.56
CA MET A 131 -1.85 -8.38 5.31
C MET A 131 -2.95 -8.43 6.37
N MET A 132 -4.09 -9.06 6.08
CA MET A 132 -5.17 -9.23 7.05
C MET A 132 -4.76 -10.12 8.22
N ASP A 133 -4.12 -11.26 7.94
CA ASP A 133 -3.62 -12.18 8.96
C ASP A 133 -2.56 -11.48 9.82
N PHE A 134 -1.59 -10.80 9.19
CA PHE A 134 -0.61 -9.98 9.90
C PHE A 134 -1.27 -8.94 10.81
N MET A 135 -2.29 -8.21 10.31
CA MET A 135 -2.96 -7.18 11.10
C MET A 135 -3.77 -7.76 12.27
N ILE A 136 -4.44 -8.90 12.08
CA ILE A 136 -5.15 -9.62 13.15
C ILE A 136 -4.14 -10.01 14.23
N GLU A 137 -3.03 -10.61 13.83
CA GLU A 137 -1.99 -11.02 14.76
C GLU A 137 -1.32 -9.83 15.43
N TYR A 138 -0.96 -8.79 14.69
CA TYR A 138 -0.42 -7.53 15.21
C TYR A 138 -1.28 -6.97 16.33
N HIS A 139 -2.60 -7.01 16.15
CA HIS A 139 -3.54 -6.64 17.19
C HIS A 139 -3.56 -7.66 18.32
N MET A 140 -3.58 -8.97 18.06
CA MET A 140 -3.63 -10.01 19.11
C MET A 140 -2.39 -10.02 20.01
N TYR A 141 -1.20 -9.74 19.48
CA TYR A 141 0.07 -9.79 20.21
C TYR A 141 0.38 -8.55 21.04
N MET A 142 -0.48 -7.51 21.03
CA MET A 142 -0.36 -6.39 21.97
C MET A 142 -0.90 -6.86 23.33
N GLN A 143 -0.06 -7.66 23.98
CA GLN A 143 -0.31 -8.31 25.26
C GLN A 143 0.33 -7.52 26.39
N THR A 144 0.05 -7.93 27.63
CA THR A 144 0.75 -7.40 28.80
C THR A 144 2.25 -7.69 28.69
N ASN A 145 3.08 -6.73 29.12
CA ASN A 145 4.54 -6.71 29.06
C ASN A 145 5.16 -6.40 27.69
N THR A 146 4.36 -6.21 26.64
CA THR A 146 4.87 -5.72 25.35
C THR A 146 5.39 -4.29 25.49
N ARG A 147 6.58 -4.03 24.92
CA ARG A 147 7.14 -2.68 24.83
C ARG A 147 6.66 -1.98 23.57
N VAL A 148 6.07 -0.81 23.73
CA VAL A 148 5.48 -0.02 22.64
C VAL A 148 5.92 1.43 22.69
N LYS A 149 6.05 2.05 21.52
CA LYS A 149 6.22 3.48 21.33
C LYS A 149 4.86 4.08 20.98
N VAL A 150 4.49 5.18 21.62
CA VAL A 150 3.29 5.93 21.24
C VAL A 150 3.66 6.90 20.12
N LEU A 151 3.03 6.74 18.96
CA LEU A 151 3.32 7.52 17.74
C LEU A 151 3.01 9.02 17.95
N ARG A 152 1.97 9.32 18.73
CA ARG A 152 1.56 10.68 19.10
C ARG A 152 1.99 11.01 20.53
N GLY A 153 3.16 11.65 20.69
CA GLY A 153 3.62 12.13 21.99
C GLY A 153 5.12 12.04 22.26
N GLY A 154 5.97 12.33 21.27
CA GLY A 154 7.42 12.45 21.50
C GLY A 154 8.18 11.13 21.59
N GLY A 155 7.53 9.99 21.29
CA GLY A 155 8.22 8.73 21.08
C GLY A 155 8.76 8.03 22.33
N ALA A 156 8.21 8.33 23.50
CA ALA A 156 8.49 7.58 24.71
C ALA A 156 8.07 6.10 24.56
N VAL A 157 8.85 5.22 25.18
CA VAL A 157 8.58 3.78 25.25
C VAL A 157 7.76 3.49 26.51
N TYR A 158 6.79 2.61 26.38
CA TYR A 158 5.91 2.18 27.45
C TYR A 158 5.81 0.66 27.46
N THR A 159 5.45 0.11 28.62
CA THR A 159 5.06 -1.29 28.76
C THR A 159 3.55 -1.39 28.79
N VAL A 160 2.96 -2.24 27.95
CA VAL A 160 1.53 -2.54 28.00
C VAL A 160 1.23 -3.30 29.30
N VAL A 161 0.37 -2.79 30.17
CA VAL A 161 0.00 -3.45 31.45
C VAL A 161 -1.41 -4.01 31.46
N GLY A 162 -2.21 -3.68 30.45
CA GLY A 162 -3.53 -4.25 30.26
C GLY A 162 -4.18 -3.76 28.99
N ARG A 163 -5.22 -4.45 28.54
CA ARG A 163 -5.97 -4.08 27.34
C ARG A 163 -7.44 -4.37 27.51
N ARG A 164 -8.28 -3.47 26.98
CA ARG A 164 -9.73 -3.66 26.88
C ARG A 164 -10.23 -3.13 25.54
N GLY A 165 -10.63 -4.03 24.65
CA GLY A 165 -11.04 -3.68 23.29
C GLY A 165 -9.89 -3.02 22.51
N GLY A 166 -10.18 -1.88 21.89
CA GLY A 166 -9.19 -1.08 21.13
C GLY A 166 -8.30 -0.15 21.97
N THR A 167 -8.34 -0.23 23.30
CA THR A 167 -7.55 0.62 24.21
C THR A 167 -6.60 -0.22 25.06
N ALA A 168 -5.34 0.19 25.15
CA ALA A 168 -4.35 -0.37 26.08
C ALA A 168 -4.05 0.61 27.21
N THR A 169 -3.81 0.06 28.41
CA THR A 169 -3.17 0.77 29.52
C THR A 169 -1.67 0.54 29.41
N LEU A 170 -0.92 1.62 29.42
CA LEU A 170 0.52 1.71 29.23
C LEU A 170 1.15 2.22 30.51
N ARG A 171 2.31 1.70 30.90
CA ARG A 171 3.11 2.19 32.03
C ARG A 171 4.45 2.70 31.52
N GLY A 172 4.77 3.94 31.83
CA GLY A 172 6.08 4.54 31.53
C GLY A 172 7.14 4.12 32.54
N ASP A 173 8.40 4.45 32.25
CA ASP A 173 9.54 4.18 33.14
C ASP A 173 9.43 4.91 34.49
N ASP A 174 8.68 6.03 34.53
CA ASP A 174 8.35 6.77 35.76
C ASP A 174 7.26 6.09 36.61
N GLY A 175 6.78 4.92 36.19
CA GLY A 175 5.71 4.15 36.83
C GLY A 175 4.31 4.71 36.58
N ARG A 176 4.15 5.83 35.88
CA ARG A 176 2.82 6.41 35.60
C ARG A 176 2.11 5.62 34.52
N GLU A 177 0.81 5.44 34.71
CA GLU A 177 -0.05 4.77 33.76
C GLU A 177 -0.80 5.76 32.87
N THR A 178 -0.96 5.40 31.60
CA THR A 178 -1.76 6.17 30.64
C THR A 178 -2.54 5.23 29.73
N LYS A 179 -3.67 5.69 29.18
CA LYS A 179 -4.49 4.90 28.25
C LYS A 179 -4.33 5.42 26.83
N ARG A 180 -4.15 4.54 25.86
CA ARG A 180 -3.99 4.88 24.43
C ARG A 180 -4.75 3.90 23.54
N ARG A 181 -5.17 4.35 22.36
CA ARG A 181 -5.75 3.45 21.36
C ARG A 181 -4.64 2.60 20.76
N VAL A 182 -4.91 1.32 20.54
CA VAL A 182 -3.96 0.33 19.97
C VAL A 182 -3.35 0.83 18.66
N GLU A 183 -4.12 1.52 17.82
CA GLU A 183 -3.66 2.12 16.56
C GLU A 183 -2.65 3.28 16.73
N ASP A 184 -2.54 3.87 17.92
CA ASP A 184 -1.55 4.92 18.22
C ASP A 184 -0.20 4.34 18.69
N MET A 185 -0.04 3.01 18.69
CA MET A 185 1.11 2.30 19.23
C MET A 185 1.90 1.54 18.16
N GLN A 186 3.22 1.52 18.31
CA GLN A 186 4.15 0.71 17.53
C GLN A 186 4.98 -0.17 18.45
N TYR A 187 5.21 -1.43 18.11
CA TYR A 187 6.14 -2.27 18.87
C TYR A 187 7.56 -1.67 18.85
N VAL A 188 8.22 -1.68 20.00
CA VAL A 188 9.66 -1.39 20.08
C VAL A 188 10.44 -2.64 19.71
N ASP A 189 10.02 -3.77 20.28
CA ASP A 189 10.60 -5.09 20.06
C ASP A 189 9.50 -5.94 19.40
N MET A 190 9.63 -6.19 18.10
CA MET A 190 8.67 -6.99 17.36
C MET A 190 8.78 -8.46 17.84
N PRO A 191 7.68 -9.12 18.26
CA PRO A 191 7.77 -10.50 18.73
C PRO A 191 8.35 -11.42 17.66
N ALA A 192 9.17 -12.40 18.05
CA ALA A 192 9.82 -13.33 17.12
C ALA A 192 8.80 -14.12 16.28
N GLU A 193 7.59 -14.31 16.79
CA GLU A 193 6.47 -14.91 16.06
C GLU A 193 6.08 -14.11 14.82
N PHE A 194 6.42 -12.81 14.74
CA PHE A 194 6.22 -12.01 13.54
C PHE A 194 7.27 -12.23 12.47
N GLU A 195 8.43 -12.82 12.79
CA GLU A 195 9.46 -13.14 11.80
C GLU A 195 8.93 -14.15 10.75
N ARG A 196 7.94 -14.97 11.13
CA ARG A 196 7.23 -15.87 10.19
C ARG A 196 6.34 -15.14 9.19
N TYR A 197 6.09 -13.84 9.39
CA TYR A 197 5.44 -12.96 8.42
C TYR A 197 6.48 -12.17 7.60
N GLY A 198 7.73 -12.63 7.49
CA GLY A 198 8.58 -12.12 6.43
C GLY A 198 7.93 -12.37 5.06
N ILE A 199 8.15 -11.49 4.08
CA ILE A 199 7.68 -11.71 2.70
C ILE A 199 8.19 -13.03 2.10
N HIS A 200 9.35 -13.52 2.55
CA HIS A 200 9.89 -14.82 2.17
C HIS A 200 8.99 -15.98 2.64
N ALA A 201 8.21 -15.80 3.72
CA ALA A 201 7.21 -16.76 4.14
C ALA A 201 5.91 -16.66 3.31
N MET A 202 5.60 -15.47 2.79
CA MET A 202 4.48 -15.26 1.89
C MET A 202 4.75 -15.83 0.48
N PHE A 203 6.00 -15.76 0.05
CA PHE A 203 6.46 -16.18 -1.26
C PHE A 203 7.73 -17.02 -1.15
N PRO A 204 7.66 -18.21 -0.53
CA PRO A 204 8.83 -19.05 -0.34
C PRO A 204 9.43 -19.43 -1.69
N GLY A 205 10.71 -19.08 -1.88
CA GLY A 205 11.46 -19.33 -3.12
C GLY A 205 11.13 -18.41 -4.30
N ARG A 206 10.34 -17.34 -4.13
CA ARG A 206 9.99 -16.40 -5.23
C ARG A 206 10.52 -14.98 -5.08
N PHE A 207 11.16 -14.69 -3.95
CA PHE A 207 11.89 -13.45 -3.71
C PHE A 207 13.20 -13.83 -3.02
N ASP A 208 14.16 -14.27 -3.81
CA ASP A 208 15.55 -14.40 -3.39
C ASP A 208 16.23 -13.05 -3.71
N PRO A 209 16.83 -12.36 -2.73
CA PRO A 209 17.48 -11.07 -2.95
C PRO A 209 18.76 -11.14 -3.79
N ASP A 210 19.34 -12.34 -3.96
CA ASP A 210 20.55 -12.58 -4.76
C ASP A 210 20.24 -13.16 -6.16
N LEU A 211 19.02 -13.66 -6.38
CA LEU A 211 18.53 -13.88 -7.75
C LEU A 211 17.98 -12.56 -8.26
N ASP A 212 18.14 -12.32 -9.57
CA ASP A 212 17.26 -11.41 -10.30
C ASP A 212 15.81 -11.58 -9.81
N LEU A 213 14.95 -10.56 -9.96
CA LEU A 213 13.50 -10.74 -9.83
C LEU A 213 12.98 -11.70 -10.93
N ASP A 214 13.57 -12.88 -11.12
CA ASP A 214 12.91 -14.06 -11.63
C ASP A 214 11.84 -14.43 -10.61
N LEU A 215 10.74 -13.69 -10.71
CA LEU A 215 9.40 -14.22 -10.52
C LEU A 215 9.17 -15.31 -11.59
N ASP A 216 10.05 -16.31 -11.65
CA ASP A 216 9.77 -17.62 -12.23
C ASP A 216 8.76 -18.26 -11.29
N LEU A 217 7.54 -17.75 -11.40
CA LEU A 217 6.35 -18.39 -10.93
C LEU A 217 6.27 -19.67 -11.75
N ASP A 218 6.72 -20.78 -11.17
CA ASP A 218 6.46 -22.12 -11.70
C ASP A 218 4.98 -22.22 -12.10
N LEU A 219 4.71 -21.94 -13.37
CA LEU A 219 3.40 -21.85 -14.00
C LEU A 219 2.84 -23.26 -14.26
N ASP A 220 3.69 -24.28 -14.11
CA ASP A 220 3.41 -25.67 -14.45
C ASP A 220 2.57 -26.41 -13.41
N LEU A 221 2.29 -25.83 -12.24
CA LEU A 221 1.48 -26.49 -11.20
C LEU A 221 -0.03 -26.18 -11.24
N ALA A 222 -0.53 -25.38 -12.18
CA ALA A 222 -1.96 -25.04 -12.20
C ALA A 222 -2.61 -24.79 -13.58
N LEU A 223 -2.05 -25.27 -14.68
CA LEU A 223 -2.71 -25.24 -16.00
C LEU A 223 -3.42 -26.57 -16.31
N ALA A 224 -4.33 -27.00 -15.44
CA ALA A 224 -5.48 -27.75 -15.93
C ALA A 224 -6.39 -26.73 -16.63
N SER A 225 -6.52 -26.82 -17.95
CA SER A 225 -7.39 -25.94 -18.74
C SER A 225 -8.80 -25.89 -18.12
N PRO A 226 -9.29 -24.74 -17.62
CA PRO A 226 -10.66 -24.65 -17.16
C PRO A 226 -11.61 -24.79 -18.37
N PRO A 227 -12.83 -25.32 -18.17
CA PRO A 227 -13.83 -25.38 -19.23
C PRO A 227 -14.13 -23.98 -19.77
N GLU A 228 -14.34 -23.88 -21.09
CA GLU A 228 -14.64 -22.60 -21.75
C GLU A 228 -15.75 -21.83 -21.00
N PRO A 229 -15.55 -20.54 -20.70
CA PRO A 229 -16.58 -19.76 -20.05
C PRO A 229 -17.79 -19.61 -21.00
N PRO A 230 -19.02 -19.66 -20.48
CA PRO A 230 -20.21 -19.48 -21.30
C PRO A 230 -20.18 -18.10 -21.96
N ARG A 231 -20.36 -18.08 -23.29
CA ARG A 231 -20.43 -16.86 -24.11
C ARG A 231 -21.52 -15.92 -23.57
N LYS A 232 -21.13 -14.87 -22.84
CA LYS A 232 -22.04 -13.85 -22.34
C LYS A 232 -22.59 -13.03 -23.52
N ARG A 233 -23.92 -13.00 -23.68
CA ARG A 233 -24.61 -12.06 -24.58
C ARG A 233 -24.39 -10.64 -24.08
N ARG A 234 -23.81 -9.79 -24.94
CA ARG A 234 -23.73 -8.33 -24.73
C ARG A 234 -25.14 -7.74 -24.53
N ARG A 235 -25.45 -7.31 -23.31
CA ARG A 235 -26.54 -6.35 -23.06
C ARG A 235 -25.95 -4.94 -23.18
N ARG A 236 -26.47 -4.14 -24.12
CA ARG A 236 -26.20 -2.70 -24.18
C ARG A 236 -26.85 -2.06 -22.95
N ALA A 237 -26.05 -1.52 -22.04
CA ALA A 237 -26.53 -0.60 -21.02
C ALA A 237 -26.69 0.79 -21.64
N ALA A 238 -27.83 1.44 -21.38
CA ALA A 238 -28.06 2.82 -21.74
C ALA A 238 -27.25 3.73 -20.80
N LYS A 239 -26.52 4.70 -21.37
CA LYS A 239 -25.83 5.76 -20.63
C LYS A 239 -26.88 6.72 -20.06
N THR A 240 -27.09 6.69 -18.76
CA THR A 240 -27.73 7.78 -18.02
C THR A 240 -26.63 8.69 -17.50
N ALA A 241 -26.63 9.95 -17.90
CA ALA A 241 -25.69 10.95 -17.41
C ALA A 241 -26.00 11.26 -15.94
N SER A 242 -25.14 10.78 -15.05
CA SER A 242 -25.11 11.19 -13.64
C SER A 242 -24.38 12.53 -13.57
N GLN A 243 -25.00 13.55 -12.96
CA GLN A 243 -24.31 14.77 -12.58
C GLN A 243 -23.21 14.42 -11.57
N ALA A 244 -21.99 14.90 -11.82
CA ALA A 244 -20.86 14.73 -10.91
C ALA A 244 -21.13 15.52 -9.61
N PRO A 245 -20.87 14.94 -8.43
CA PRO A 245 -20.97 15.66 -7.17
C PRO A 245 -19.92 16.80 -7.13
N GLU A 246 -20.32 17.93 -6.55
CA GLU A 246 -19.47 19.11 -6.38
C GLU A 246 -18.17 18.76 -5.63
N GLY A 247 -17.04 18.91 -6.32
CA GLY A 247 -15.70 19.15 -5.79
C GLY A 247 -15.19 18.23 -4.68
N CYS A 248 -14.51 17.14 -5.04
CA CYS A 248 -13.62 16.41 -4.13
C CYS A 248 -12.47 17.33 -3.67
N GLN A 249 -12.54 17.87 -2.44
CA GLN A 249 -11.42 18.58 -1.83
C GLN A 249 -10.46 17.56 -1.20
N ILE A 250 -9.35 17.27 -1.89
CA ILE A 250 -8.22 16.53 -1.30
C ILE A 250 -7.57 17.42 -0.24
N LYS A 251 -7.86 17.17 1.04
CA LYS A 251 -7.23 17.86 2.16
C LYS A 251 -6.00 17.08 2.60
N PHE A 252 -4.82 17.55 2.21
CA PHE A 252 -3.58 17.08 2.80
C PHE A 252 -3.47 17.59 4.24
N ARG A 253 -3.44 16.68 5.22
CA ARG A 253 -3.03 17.00 6.60
C ARG A 253 -1.59 16.56 6.78
N PHE A 254 -0.67 17.52 6.80
CA PHE A 254 0.68 17.30 7.30
C PHE A 254 0.75 17.86 8.72
N SER A 255 1.29 17.07 9.64
CA SER A 255 1.62 17.58 10.98
C SER A 255 2.90 18.38 10.87
N ASP A 256 2.84 19.68 11.15
CA ASP A 256 4.03 20.47 11.40
C ASP A 256 4.76 19.86 12.61
N GLN A 257 5.99 19.41 12.41
CA GLN A 257 6.93 19.10 13.50
C GLN A 257 7.64 20.37 13.94
#